data_AF-A0A953E8H7-F1
#
_entry.id   AF-A0A953E8H7-F1
#
_cell.length_a   1.000
_cell.length_b   1.000
_cell.length_c   1.000
_cell.angle_alpha   90.00
_cell.angle_beta   90.00
_cell.angle_gamma   90.00
#
_symmetry.space_group_name_H-M   'P 1'
#
loop_
_entity.id
_entity.type
_entity.pdbx_description
1 polymer ?
#
loop_
_entity_poly.entity_id
_entity_poly.type
_entity_poly.pdbx_seq_one_letter_code
_entity_poly.pdbx_strand_id
1 'polypeptide(L)'
;MTDRPNPALRLALPLAVGLLAAPALAQQSTSPPPPVPPASSARSEPSVGERAGAAVERAATATGHALGRAAEATGDALGRAARKTGEALQRVGEWTERQGERMGGGTARQP
;
A
#
# COMPACT_ATOMS: atom_id res chain seq x y z
N MET A 1 -32.45 -21.84 17.74
CA MET A 1 -32.55 -20.41 18.09
C MET A 1 -31.20 -19.90 18.58
N THR A 2 -30.38 -19.40 17.67
CA THR A 2 -29.34 -18.40 17.96
C THR A 2 -29.06 -17.68 16.63
N ASP A 3 -29.84 -16.62 16.44
CA ASP A 3 -29.71 -15.64 15.38
C ASP A 3 -28.31 -14.99 15.51
N ARG A 4 -27.46 -15.11 14.48
CA ARG A 4 -26.19 -14.39 14.43
C ARG A 4 -26.46 -13.03 13.77
N PRO A 5 -26.28 -11.90 14.48
CA PRO A 5 -26.53 -10.59 13.89
C PRO A 5 -25.51 -10.29 12.79
N ASN A 6 -26.02 -9.95 11.60
CA ASN A 6 -25.26 -9.52 10.44
C ASN A 6 -24.44 -8.25 10.76
N PRO A 7 -23.14 -8.19 10.45
CA PRO A 7 -22.31 -6.98 10.60
C PRO A 7 -22.63 -5.87 9.57
N ALA A 8 -23.54 -6.13 8.63
CA ALA A 8 -23.91 -5.20 7.56
C ALA A 8 -24.76 -3.99 8.02
N LEU A 9 -25.16 -3.93 9.30
CA LEU A 9 -26.05 -2.91 9.84
C LEU A 9 -25.35 -1.91 10.79
N ARG A 10 -24.08 -1.62 10.54
CA ARG A 10 -23.33 -0.52 11.19
C ARG A 10 -23.18 0.72 10.28
N LEU A 11 -24.09 0.88 9.33
CA LEU A 11 -24.34 2.12 8.61
C LEU A 11 -25.34 2.96 9.43
N ALA A 12 -24.83 3.64 10.45
CA ALA A 12 -25.57 4.67 11.16
C ALA A 12 -24.63 5.85 11.43
N LEU A 13 -24.61 6.75 10.46
CA LEU A 13 -24.17 8.14 10.59
C LEU A 13 -24.90 8.78 11.79
N PRO A 14 -24.24 9.69 12.53
CA PRO A 14 -24.75 11.04 12.43
C PRO A 14 -23.66 12.09 12.25
N LEU A 15 -23.93 12.94 11.26
CA LEU A 15 -23.31 14.19 10.93
C LEU A 15 -23.55 15.18 12.09
N ALA A 16 -22.56 15.36 12.97
CA ALA A 16 -22.63 16.35 14.04
C ALA A 16 -22.13 17.71 13.54
N VAL A 17 -23.01 18.44 12.88
CA VAL A 17 -22.88 19.89 12.68
C VAL A 17 -23.37 20.57 13.96
N GLY A 18 -22.49 21.32 14.62
CA GLY A 18 -22.89 22.22 15.69
C GLY A 18 -21.71 22.67 16.55
N LEU A 19 -21.31 23.93 16.44
CA LEU A 19 -21.67 24.94 17.46
C LEU A 19 -20.98 26.28 17.15
N LEU A 20 -21.77 27.22 16.64
CA LEU A 20 -21.44 28.63 16.55
C LEU A 20 -21.50 29.23 17.97
N ALA A 21 -20.37 29.69 18.52
CA ALA A 21 -20.32 30.44 19.77
C ALA A 21 -19.54 31.76 19.58
N ALA A 22 -20.19 32.83 20.04
CA ALA A 22 -19.97 34.27 19.83
C ALA A 22 -18.57 34.86 20.19
N PRO A 23 -18.24 36.08 19.70
CA PRO A 23 -17.01 36.77 20.03
C PRO A 23 -17.07 37.40 21.43
N ALA A 24 -16.12 37.06 22.31
CA ALA A 24 -15.91 37.77 23.57
C ALA A 24 -14.92 38.92 23.35
N LEU A 25 -15.44 40.06 22.87
CA LEU A 25 -14.75 41.35 22.94
C LEU A 25 -14.90 41.92 24.35
N ALA A 26 -14.00 41.55 25.27
CA ALA A 26 -13.75 42.32 26.48
C ALA A 26 -12.40 41.94 27.07
N GLN A 27 -11.44 42.86 26.99
CA GLN A 27 -10.67 43.39 28.12
C GLN A 27 -9.34 43.99 27.62
N GLN A 28 -9.43 45.24 27.18
CA GLN A 28 -8.29 46.16 27.22
C GLN A 28 -7.90 46.33 28.70
N SER A 29 -6.77 45.77 29.09
CA SER A 29 -6.05 46.19 30.30
C SER A 29 -4.72 46.78 29.85
N THR A 30 -4.61 48.09 30.05
CA THR A 30 -3.39 48.87 29.87
C THR A 30 -2.32 48.40 30.86
N SER A 31 -1.21 47.87 30.36
CA SER A 31 0.03 47.71 31.11
C SER A 31 1.20 47.75 30.12
N PRO A 32 2.21 48.62 30.30
CA PRO A 32 3.36 48.64 29.41
C PRO A 32 4.09 47.28 29.47
N PRO A 33 4.54 46.74 28.33
CA PRO A 33 5.19 45.44 28.32
C PRO A 33 6.55 45.52 29.06
N PRO A 34 6.92 44.49 29.82
CA PRO A 34 8.25 44.42 30.43
C PRO A 34 9.34 44.43 29.35
N PRO A 35 10.55 44.94 29.65
CA PRO A 35 11.66 44.93 28.71
C PRO A 35 11.96 43.50 28.26
N VAL A 36 11.93 43.28 26.93
CA VAL A 36 12.23 41.97 26.34
C VAL A 36 13.69 41.62 26.58
N PRO A 37 14.02 40.48 27.21
CA PRO A 37 15.39 39.97 27.19
C PRO A 37 15.78 39.65 25.74
N PRO A 38 17.05 39.86 25.33
CA PRO A 38 17.50 39.44 24.01
C PRO A 38 17.21 37.95 23.88
N ALA A 39 16.52 37.58 22.79
CA ALA A 39 16.10 36.22 22.50
C ALA A 39 17.33 35.29 22.55
N SER A 40 17.52 34.68 23.73
CA SER A 40 18.36 33.50 23.88
C SER A 40 17.87 32.54 22.82
N SER A 41 18.78 32.08 21.94
CA SER A 41 18.48 31.20 20.83
C SER A 41 17.68 29.99 21.34
N ALA A 42 16.36 30.12 21.31
CA ALA A 42 15.45 29.06 21.63
C ALA A 42 15.68 28.04 20.52
N ARG A 43 16.40 26.98 20.86
CA ARG A 43 16.43 25.76 20.08
C ARG A 43 14.96 25.37 19.91
N SER A 44 14.39 25.67 18.74
CA SER A 44 13.01 25.36 18.43
C SER A 44 12.85 23.85 18.50
N GLU A 45 12.36 23.35 19.63
CA GLU A 45 11.92 21.98 19.75
C GLU A 45 10.83 21.75 18.69
N PRO A 46 10.94 20.68 17.88
CA PRO A 46 9.97 20.43 16.83
C PRO A 46 8.59 20.30 17.45
N SER A 47 7.65 21.04 16.87
CA SER A 47 6.25 21.03 17.27
C SER A 47 5.68 19.60 17.17
N VAL A 48 4.58 19.36 17.88
CA VAL A 48 3.87 18.07 17.80
C VAL A 48 3.50 17.74 16.35
N GLY A 49 3.12 18.75 15.55
CA GLY A 49 2.81 18.59 14.13
C GLY A 49 4.01 18.13 13.30
N GLU A 50 5.18 18.72 13.49
CA GLU A 50 6.40 18.33 12.76
C GLU A 50 6.85 16.92 13.13
N ARG A 51 6.77 16.54 14.41
CA ARG A 51 7.08 15.19 14.86
C ARG A 51 6.11 14.16 14.29
N ALA A 52 4.82 14.48 14.26
CA ALA A 52 3.79 13.62 13.68
C ALA A 52 4.00 13.47 12.16
N GLY A 53 4.28 14.56 11.44
CA GLY A 53 4.58 14.54 10.01
C GLY A 53 5.78 13.65 9.69
N ALA A 54 6.89 13.83 10.40
CA ALA A 54 8.09 13.01 10.23
C ALA A 54 7.86 11.53 10.56
N ALA A 55 7.01 11.21 11.53
CA ALA A 55 6.65 9.83 11.84
C ALA A 55 5.82 9.20 10.71
N VAL A 56 4.85 9.93 10.16
CA VAL A 56 4.03 9.48 9.01
C VAL A 56 4.90 9.27 7.77
N GLU A 57 5.81 10.19 7.47
CA GLU A 57 6.72 10.08 6.33
C GLU A 57 7.59 8.82 6.43
N ARG A 58 8.22 8.57 7.59
CA ARG A 58 8.99 7.34 7.80
C ARG A 58 8.15 6.08 7.65
N ALA A 59 6.93 6.09 8.17
CA ALA A 59 6.01 4.96 8.03
C ALA A 59 5.62 4.71 6.57
N ALA A 60 5.36 5.77 5.80
CA ALA A 60 5.07 5.70 4.39
C ALA A 60 6.25 5.15 3.59
N THR A 61 7.47 5.64 3.84
CA THR A 61 8.70 5.14 3.21
C THR A 61 8.93 3.67 3.52
N ALA A 62 8.81 3.26 4.79
CA ALA A 62 8.97 1.87 5.18
C ALA A 62 7.94 0.95 4.51
N THR A 63 6.69 1.40 4.44
CA THR A 63 5.60 0.68 3.75
C THR A 63 5.89 0.55 2.26
N GLY A 64 6.33 1.63 1.61
CA GLY A 64 6.70 1.63 0.19
C GLY A 64 7.83 0.64 -0.11
N HIS A 65 8.88 0.61 0.70
CA HIS A 65 9.97 -0.36 0.55
C HIS A 65 9.51 -1.81 0.78
N ALA A 66 8.63 -2.04 1.75
CA ALA A 66 8.08 -3.37 1.98
C ALA A 66 7.25 -3.85 0.78
N LEU A 67 6.38 -2.99 0.24
CA LEU A 67 5.60 -3.29 -0.96
C LEU A 67 6.47 -3.53 -2.19
N GLY A 68 7.50 -2.71 -2.40
CA GLY A 68 8.45 -2.87 -3.51
C GLY A 68 9.12 -4.24 -3.49
N ARG A 69 9.67 -4.65 -2.33
CA ARG A 69 10.28 -5.99 -2.17
C ARG A 69 9.28 -7.13 -2.37
N ALA A 70 8.05 -6.97 -1.89
CA ALA A 70 7.01 -7.98 -2.09
C ALA A 70 6.63 -8.13 -3.57
N ALA A 71 6.54 -7.01 -4.29
CA ALA A 71 6.25 -7.00 -5.72
C ALA A 71 7.39 -7.66 -6.52
N GLU A 72 8.65 -7.33 -6.23
CA GLU A 72 9.83 -7.95 -6.85
C GLU A 72 9.83 -9.47 -6.63
N ALA A 73 9.66 -9.92 -5.39
CA ALA A 73 9.63 -11.36 -5.07
C ALA A 73 8.50 -12.10 -5.80
N THR A 74 7.33 -11.45 -5.92
CA THR A 74 6.18 -12.00 -6.65
C THR A 74 6.47 -12.09 -8.15
N GLY A 75 7.03 -11.03 -8.75
CA GLY A 75 7.41 -11.00 -10.16
C GLY A 75 8.43 -12.08 -10.50
N ASP A 76 9.45 -12.24 -9.66
CA ASP A 76 10.47 -13.28 -9.79
C ASP A 76 9.90 -14.70 -9.71
N ALA A 77 9.00 -14.93 -8.75
CA ALA A 77 8.33 -16.22 -8.61
C ALA A 77 7.48 -16.56 -9.84
N LEU A 78 6.69 -15.58 -10.31
CA LEU A 78 5.86 -15.74 -11.50
C LEU A 78 6.71 -15.96 -12.76
N GLY A 79 7.81 -15.21 -12.93
CA GLY A 79 8.73 -15.37 -14.05
C GLY A 79 9.39 -16.75 -14.07
N ARG A 80 9.79 -17.28 -12.90
CA ARG A 80 10.29 -18.66 -12.81
C ARG A 80 9.22 -19.70 -13.15
N ALA A 81 7.99 -19.52 -12.66
CA ALA A 81 6.89 -20.42 -12.96
C ALA A 81 6.57 -20.44 -14.45
N ALA A 82 6.48 -19.27 -15.08
CA ALA A 82 6.23 -19.14 -16.51
C ALA A 82 7.30 -19.83 -17.36
N ARG A 83 8.59 -19.64 -17.05
CA ARG A 83 9.69 -20.34 -17.73
C ARG A 83 9.57 -21.85 -17.62
N LYS A 84 9.36 -22.37 -16.41
CA LYS A 84 9.21 -23.82 -16.18
C LYS A 84 8.02 -24.41 -16.95
N THR A 85 6.91 -23.70 -16.98
CA THR A 85 5.74 -24.09 -17.77
C THR A 85 6.04 -24.08 -19.27
N GLY A 86 6.70 -23.04 -19.78
CA GLY A 86 7.11 -22.95 -21.18
C GLY A 86 8.02 -24.10 -21.60
N GLU A 87 9.05 -24.40 -20.81
CA GLU A 87 9.95 -25.54 -21.05
C GLU A 87 9.21 -26.88 -21.04
N ALA A 88 8.24 -27.05 -20.12
CA ALA A 88 7.44 -28.27 -20.07
C ALA A 88 6.58 -28.43 -21.33
N LEU A 89 5.91 -27.36 -21.76
CA LEU A 89 5.10 -27.34 -22.98
C LEU A 89 5.95 -27.62 -24.23
N GLN A 90 7.15 -27.03 -24.31
CA GLN A 90 8.08 -27.29 -25.41
C GLN A 90 8.46 -28.77 -25.48
N ARG A 91 8.84 -29.38 -24.36
CA ARG A 91 9.16 -30.82 -24.31
C ARG A 91 7.98 -31.70 -24.73
N VAL A 92 6.77 -31.34 -24.33
CA VAL A 92 5.54 -32.04 -24.74
C VAL A 92 5.29 -31.88 -26.23
N GLY A 93 5.46 -30.68 -26.78
CA GLY A 93 5.37 -30.42 -28.22
C GLY A 93 6.34 -31.28 -29.01
N GLU A 94 7.63 -31.25 -28.64
CA GLU A 94 8.67 -32.06 -29.29
C GLU A 94 8.41 -33.57 -29.19
N TRP A 95 7.92 -34.04 -28.04
CA TRP A 95 7.54 -35.45 -27.90
C TRP A 95 6.38 -35.82 -28.83
N THR A 96 5.38 -34.95 -28.92
CA THR A 96 4.19 -35.13 -29.75
C THR A 96 4.54 -35.13 -31.23
N GLU A 97 5.39 -34.21 -31.66
CA GLU A 97 5.92 -34.15 -33.04
C GLU A 97 6.63 -35.46 -33.40
N ARG A 98 7.56 -35.93 -32.56
CA ARG A 98 8.24 -37.21 -32.77
C ARG A 98 7.27 -38.40 -32.82
N GLN A 99 6.23 -38.43 -31.98
CA GLN A 99 5.22 -39.51 -32.07
C GLN A 99 4.38 -39.39 -33.35
N GLY A 100 4.02 -38.17 -33.75
CA GLY A 100 3.31 -37.90 -35.00
C GLY A 100 4.10 -38.36 -36.22
N GLU A 101 5.39 -38.06 -36.29
CA GLU A 101 6.29 -38.54 -37.35
C GLU A 101 6.39 -40.07 -37.38
N ARG A 102 6.50 -40.71 -36.21
CA ARG A 102 6.55 -42.18 -36.11
C ARG A 102 5.25 -42.85 -36.59
N MET A 103 4.10 -42.21 -36.36
CA MET A 103 2.81 -42.74 -36.80
C MET A 103 2.45 -42.35 -38.24
N GLY A 104 2.89 -41.18 -38.72
CA GLY A 104 2.61 -40.66 -40.07
C GLY A 104 3.60 -41.09 -41.14
N GLY A 105 4.82 -41.48 -40.78
CA GLY A 105 5.86 -41.92 -41.73
C GLY A 105 5.70 -43.36 -42.26
N GLY A 106 4.77 -44.14 -41.69
CA GLY A 106 4.59 -45.57 -42.03
C GLY A 106 3.73 -45.85 -43.28
N THR A 107 3.05 -44.85 -43.87
CA THR A 107 2.07 -45.07 -44.95
C THR A 107 2.49 -44.53 -46.32
N ALA A 108 3.63 -43.85 -46.46
CA ALA A 108 4.00 -43.15 -47.70
C ALA A 108 5.15 -43.79 -48.51
N ARG A 109 5.50 -45.06 -48.28
CA ARG A 109 6.54 -45.70 -49.11
C ARG A 109 6.47 -47.21 -49.07
N GLN A 110 5.87 -47.83 -50.09
CA GLN A 110 6.39 -49.03 -50.76
C GLN A 110 5.95 -49.01 -52.24
N PRO A 111 6.79 -49.52 -53.17
CA PRO A 111 6.62 -49.42 -54.63
C PRO A 111 5.43 -50.23 -55.18
#